data_AF-A0A2V5YXI9-F1
#
_entry.id   AF-A0A2V5YXI9-F1
#
_cell.length_a   1.000
_cell.length_b   1.000
_cell.length_c   1.000
_cell.angle_alpha   90.00
_cell.angle_beta   90.00
_cell.angle_gamma   90.00
#
_symmetry.space_group_name_H-M   'P 1'
#
loop_
_entity.id
_entity.type
_entity.pdbx_description
1 polymer ?
#
loop_
_entity_poly.entity_id
_entity_poly.type
_entity_poly.pdbx_seq_one_letter_code
_entity_poly.pdbx_strand_id
1 'polypeptide(L)'
;MSRHSAWQRDGKSFTCTAKNAGRRLADPEKIVLMKCAEVRKFVRLYLDSELDAEHSFEIEQHLESCPECAGLFEAEEKFDERLGRFLRRGPATRALWEKIESQIAPSRSHGIKGLWPFALAASLIIAIGMILFAKSRTLDLANAVEECHSAYVHQITTPEFKGPVPKEIVQQFAGRLDVAAFAYRPSEAAFTSSGARLCHVEGVPVALVLGHCANIPVSMIVFKKN
;
A
#
# COMPACT_ATOMS: atom_id res chain seq x y z
N MET A 1 -46.33 -6.90 20.47
CA MET A 1 -47.70 -7.40 20.18
C MET A 1 -48.44 -6.33 19.41
N SER A 2 -48.75 -6.59 18.14
CA SER A 2 -50.01 -6.25 17.44
C SER A 2 -49.80 -6.41 15.95
N ARG A 3 -50.35 -7.51 15.43
CA ARG A 3 -50.46 -7.86 14.02
C ARG A 3 -51.73 -7.21 13.47
N HIS A 4 -51.69 -6.71 12.24
CA HIS A 4 -52.86 -6.49 11.38
C HIS A 4 -52.40 -6.74 9.93
N SER A 5 -52.70 -7.92 9.36
CA SER A 5 -53.88 -8.27 8.53
C SER A 5 -53.86 -7.58 7.16
N ALA A 6 -53.36 -8.23 6.11
CA ALA A 6 -54.09 -9.14 5.21
C ALA A 6 -55.28 -8.46 4.50
N TRP A 7 -55.10 -8.14 3.22
CA TRP A 7 -56.19 -8.00 2.23
C TRP A 7 -55.72 -8.61 0.90
N GLN A 8 -56.23 -9.80 0.63
CA GLN A 8 -56.40 -10.33 -0.72
C GLN A 8 -57.54 -9.57 -1.40
N ARG A 9 -57.38 -9.27 -2.70
CA ARG A 9 -58.54 -9.23 -3.59
C ARG A 9 -58.12 -9.52 -5.03
N ASP A 10 -58.90 -10.43 -5.60
CA ASP A 10 -58.78 -11.02 -6.91
C ASP A 10 -58.97 -10.04 -8.08
N GLY A 11 -58.22 -10.33 -9.14
CA GLY A 11 -58.69 -10.46 -10.52
C GLY A 11 -59.65 -9.41 -11.09
N LYS A 12 -59.18 -8.71 -12.12
CA LYS A 12 -59.89 -8.67 -13.41
C LYS A 12 -58.95 -8.26 -14.53
N SER A 13 -58.84 -9.18 -15.49
CA SER A 13 -58.22 -9.01 -16.79
C SER A 13 -58.99 -7.97 -17.59
N PHE A 14 -58.29 -6.96 -18.12
CA PHE A 14 -58.76 -6.13 -19.22
C PHE A 14 -57.73 -6.24 -20.34
N THR A 15 -58.13 -6.93 -21.39
CA THR A 15 -57.49 -6.89 -22.69
C THR A 15 -57.87 -5.58 -23.39
N CYS A 16 -56.90 -4.91 -23.99
CA CYS A 16 -56.98 -4.50 -25.40
C CYS A 16 -55.65 -3.91 -25.88
N THR A 17 -55.25 -4.44 -27.03
CA THR A 17 -54.15 -4.08 -27.93
C THR A 17 -54.12 -2.59 -28.33
N ALA A 18 -52.91 -2.02 -28.35
CA ALA A 18 -52.59 -0.88 -29.20
C ALA A 18 -51.20 -1.04 -29.83
N LYS A 19 -51.14 -0.66 -31.10
CA LYS A 19 -50.09 -0.88 -32.08
C LYS A 19 -48.92 0.10 -31.95
N ASN A 20 -47.77 -0.36 -32.44
CA ASN A 20 -46.66 0.39 -33.06
C ASN A 20 -45.94 1.47 -32.25
N ALA A 21 -44.61 1.33 -32.15
CA ALA A 21 -43.63 2.25 -32.75
C ALA A 21 -42.28 2.05 -32.07
N GLY A 22 -41.22 1.95 -32.90
CA GLY A 22 -39.87 1.75 -32.43
C GLY A 22 -39.41 2.84 -31.46
N ARG A 23 -38.88 2.41 -30.33
CA ARG A 23 -37.91 3.19 -29.58
C ARG A 23 -36.82 2.20 -29.21
N ARG A 24 -35.65 2.36 -29.85
CA ARG A 24 -34.41 1.72 -29.40
C ARG A 24 -34.22 2.13 -27.94
N LEU A 25 -34.52 1.21 -27.05
CA LEU A 25 -34.13 1.30 -25.65
C LEU A 25 -32.61 1.27 -25.64
N ALA A 26 -32.04 2.33 -25.08
CA ALA A 26 -30.69 2.33 -24.60
C ALA A 26 -30.47 1.06 -23.77
N ASP A 27 -29.36 0.38 -24.05
CA ASP A 27 -28.87 -0.76 -23.27
C ASP A 27 -28.82 -0.33 -21.80
N PRO A 28 -29.63 -0.92 -20.90
CA PRO A 28 -29.53 -0.59 -19.50
C PRO A 28 -28.19 -1.13 -19.02
N GLU A 29 -27.32 -0.18 -18.68
CA GLU A 29 -26.18 -0.32 -17.78
C GLU A 29 -26.37 -1.56 -16.90
N LYS A 30 -25.63 -2.60 -17.25
CA LYS A 30 -25.70 -3.91 -16.63
C LYS A 30 -25.25 -3.72 -15.19
N ILE A 31 -26.18 -3.50 -14.27
CA ILE A 31 -25.93 -3.61 -12.83
C ILE A 31 -25.43 -5.04 -12.65
N VAL A 32 -24.12 -5.20 -12.53
CA VAL A 32 -23.49 -6.50 -12.30
C VAL A 32 -23.85 -6.86 -10.87
N LEU A 33 -24.97 -7.56 -10.72
CA LEU A 33 -25.41 -8.05 -9.44
C LEU A 33 -24.39 -9.10 -8.98
N MET A 34 -23.51 -8.71 -8.07
CA MET A 34 -22.45 -9.55 -7.53
C MET A 34 -23.07 -10.85 -6.98
N LYS A 35 -22.48 -12.01 -7.28
CA LYS A 35 -23.05 -13.29 -6.84
C LYS A 35 -22.71 -13.54 -5.38
N CYS A 36 -23.58 -14.25 -4.65
CA CYS A 36 -23.33 -14.59 -3.24
C CYS A 36 -21.96 -15.27 -3.02
N ALA A 37 -21.52 -16.11 -3.95
CA ALA A 37 -20.23 -16.79 -3.86
C ALA A 37 -19.02 -15.85 -3.99
N GLU A 38 -19.19 -14.70 -4.63
CA GLU A 38 -18.16 -13.68 -4.78
C GLU A 38 -18.13 -12.80 -3.53
N VAL A 39 -19.29 -12.31 -3.09
CA VAL A 39 -19.46 -11.50 -1.88
C VAL A 39 -18.94 -12.21 -0.63
N ARG A 40 -19.21 -13.52 -0.49
CA ARG A 40 -18.74 -14.31 0.67
C ARG A 40 -17.22 -14.42 0.77
N LYS A 41 -16.46 -14.17 -0.31
CA LYS A 41 -14.99 -14.15 -0.25
C LYS A 41 -14.45 -12.88 0.40
N PHE A 42 -15.25 -11.82 0.41
CA PHE A 42 -14.85 -10.49 0.85
C PHE A 42 -15.28 -10.15 2.28
N VAL A 43 -15.89 -11.10 3.01
CA VAL A 43 -16.44 -10.88 4.36
C VAL A 43 -15.41 -10.22 5.29
N ARG A 44 -14.21 -10.77 5.38
CA ARG A 44 -13.15 -10.25 6.26
C ARG A 44 -12.63 -8.90 5.81
N LEU A 45 -12.30 -8.78 4.53
CA LEU A 45 -11.77 -7.55 3.94
C LEU A 45 -12.77 -6.39 4.09
N TYR A 46 -14.07 -6.67 3.97
CA TYR A 46 -15.12 -5.68 4.19
C TYR A 46 -15.19 -5.25 5.67
N LEU A 47 -15.19 -6.20 6.61
CA LEU A 47 -15.23 -5.90 8.05
C LEU A 47 -13.98 -5.17 8.54
N ASP A 48 -12.82 -5.47 7.97
CA ASP A 48 -11.54 -4.82 8.25
C ASP A 48 -11.37 -3.47 7.50
N SER A 49 -12.36 -3.08 6.68
CA SER A 49 -12.31 -1.86 5.84
C SER A 49 -11.11 -1.81 4.87
N GLU A 50 -10.69 -2.97 4.36
CA GLU A 50 -9.55 -3.13 3.44
C GLU A 50 -9.95 -3.18 1.95
N LEU A 51 -11.24 -3.08 1.64
CA LEU A 51 -11.74 -3.05 0.26
C LEU A 51 -11.65 -1.65 -0.34
N ASP A 52 -11.47 -1.58 -1.66
CA ASP A 52 -11.66 -0.33 -2.38
C ASP A 52 -13.14 0.10 -2.40
N ALA A 53 -13.38 1.35 -2.78
CA ALA A 53 -14.71 1.95 -2.74
C ALA A 53 -15.71 1.29 -3.71
N GLU A 54 -15.23 0.74 -4.83
CA GLU A 54 -16.07 0.08 -5.83
C GLU A 54 -16.61 -1.24 -5.28
N HIS A 55 -15.72 -2.11 -4.79
CA HIS A 55 -16.11 -3.39 -4.19
C HIS A 55 -16.92 -3.22 -2.91
N SER A 56 -16.63 -2.18 -2.11
CA SER A 56 -17.42 -1.87 -0.91
C SER A 56 -18.87 -1.54 -1.27
N PHE A 57 -19.09 -0.72 -2.30
CA PHE A 57 -20.43 -0.36 -2.78
C PHE A 57 -21.19 -1.56 -3.37
N GLU A 58 -20.53 -2.40 -4.16
CA GLU A 58 -21.16 -3.61 -4.72
C GLU A 58 -21.59 -4.60 -3.64
N ILE A 59 -20.78 -4.75 -2.59
CA ILE A 59 -21.12 -5.59 -1.43
C ILE A 59 -22.29 -4.99 -0.66
N GLU A 60 -22.28 -3.69 -0.35
CA GLU A 60 -23.39 -3.01 0.33
C GLU A 60 -24.71 -3.24 -0.41
N GLN A 61 -24.73 -3.02 -1.74
CA GLN A 61 -25.91 -3.28 -2.57
C GLN A 61 -26.37 -4.75 -2.52
N HIS A 62 -25.41 -5.68 -2.48
CA HIS A 62 -25.73 -7.10 -2.33
C HIS A 62 -26.31 -7.43 -0.95
N LEU A 63 -25.78 -6.86 0.13
CA LEU A 63 -26.26 -7.08 1.49
C LEU A 63 -27.67 -6.52 1.70
N GLU A 64 -28.01 -5.40 1.05
CA GLU A 64 -29.37 -4.86 1.03
C GLU A 64 -30.39 -5.79 0.35
N SER A 65 -29.95 -6.56 -0.65
CA SER A 65 -30.82 -7.41 -1.46
C SER A 65 -30.79 -8.89 -1.09
N CYS A 66 -29.76 -9.37 -0.38
CA CYS A 66 -29.57 -10.77 -0.02
C CYS A 66 -29.51 -10.99 1.51
N PRO A 67 -30.62 -11.43 2.15
CA PRO A 67 -30.66 -11.64 3.60
C PRO A 67 -29.74 -12.77 4.09
N GLU A 68 -29.43 -13.76 3.24
CA GLU A 68 -28.48 -14.83 3.61
C GLU A 68 -27.06 -14.30 3.78
N CYS A 69 -26.60 -13.46 2.84
CA CYS A 69 -25.28 -12.84 2.93
C CYS A 69 -25.22 -11.82 4.07
N ALA A 70 -26.28 -11.01 4.24
CA ALA A 70 -26.39 -10.10 5.38
C ALA A 70 -26.27 -10.83 6.73
N GLY A 71 -26.98 -11.94 6.90
CA GLY A 71 -26.88 -12.75 8.13
C GLY A 71 -25.49 -13.36 8.34
N LEU A 72 -24.77 -13.71 7.27
CA LEU A 72 -23.40 -14.22 7.36
C LEU A 72 -22.42 -13.12 7.80
N PHE A 73 -22.52 -11.91 7.25
CA PHE A 73 -21.68 -10.78 7.64
C PHE A 73 -21.95 -10.37 9.10
N GLU A 74 -23.22 -10.28 9.50
CA GLU A 74 -23.60 -9.96 10.88
C GLU A 74 -23.11 -11.03 11.88
N ALA A 75 -23.06 -12.30 11.47
CA ALA A 75 -22.53 -13.37 12.32
C ALA A 75 -21.01 -13.25 12.53
N GLU A 76 -20.25 -12.93 11.48
CA GLU A 76 -18.80 -12.71 11.57
C GLU A 76 -18.49 -11.44 12.39
N GLU A 77 -19.20 -10.33 12.14
CA GLU A 77 -19.07 -9.08 12.92
C GLU A 77 -19.28 -9.35 14.42
N LYS A 78 -20.36 -10.05 14.78
CA LYS A 78 -20.64 -10.44 16.18
C LYS A 78 -19.57 -11.35 16.76
N PHE A 79 -18.94 -12.19 15.95
CA PHE A 79 -17.83 -13.03 16.38
C PHE A 79 -16.60 -12.16 16.70
N ASP A 80 -16.23 -11.25 15.82
CA ASP A 80 -15.10 -10.33 15.99
C ASP A 80 -15.28 -9.40 17.18
N GLU A 81 -16.49 -8.87 17.39
CA GLU A 81 -16.82 -8.08 18.58
C GLU A 81 -16.63 -8.87 19.89
N ARG A 82 -17.05 -10.14 19.91
CA ARG A 82 -16.89 -11.01 21.09
C ARG A 82 -15.43 -11.34 21.32
N LEU A 83 -14.69 -11.67 20.27
CA LEU A 83 -13.27 -11.95 20.32
C LEU A 83 -12.49 -10.71 20.80
N GLY A 84 -12.75 -9.56 20.21
CA GLY A 84 -12.15 -8.28 20.60
C GLY A 84 -12.46 -7.92 22.05
N ARG A 85 -13.70 -8.11 22.52
CA ARG A 85 -14.03 -7.92 23.95
C ARG A 85 -13.27 -8.88 24.85
N PHE A 86 -13.11 -10.14 24.45
CA PHE A 86 -12.34 -11.12 25.22
C PHE A 86 -10.86 -10.74 25.29
N LEU A 87 -10.24 -10.39 24.16
CA LEU A 87 -8.84 -9.98 24.10
C LEU A 87 -8.57 -8.69 24.88
N ARG A 88 -9.54 -7.76 24.91
CA ARG A 88 -9.45 -6.49 25.69
C ARG A 88 -9.65 -6.67 27.20
N ARG A 89 -9.97 -7.86 27.71
CA ARG A 89 -10.10 -8.12 29.17
C ARG A 89 -8.78 -8.25 29.92
N GLY A 90 -7.64 -8.12 29.24
CA GLY A 90 -6.34 -8.02 29.91
C GLY A 90 -6.26 -6.79 30.83
N PRO A 91 -5.36 -6.80 31.84
CA PRO A 91 -5.17 -5.63 32.68
C PRO A 91 -4.81 -4.44 31.79
N ALA A 92 -5.63 -3.39 31.83
CA ALA A 92 -5.27 -2.12 31.21
C ALA A 92 -3.96 -1.69 31.86
N THR A 93 -2.86 -1.76 31.11
CA THR A 93 -1.55 -1.29 31.53
C THR A 93 -1.60 0.22 31.56
N ARG A 94 -2.29 0.78 32.56
CA ARG A 94 -2.46 2.22 32.73
C ARG A 94 -1.11 2.94 32.76
N ALA A 95 -0.10 2.30 33.35
CA ALA A 95 1.29 2.76 33.30
C ALA A 95 1.89 2.78 31.87
N LEU A 96 1.53 1.85 30.99
CA LEU A 96 1.93 1.86 29.58
C LEU A 96 1.21 2.97 28.82
N TRP A 97 -0.10 3.14 29.04
CA TRP A 97 -0.87 4.23 28.45
C TRP A 97 -0.37 5.60 28.89
N GLU A 98 -0.13 5.82 30.19
CA GLU A 98 0.46 7.05 30.72
C GLU A 98 1.86 7.32 30.14
N LYS A 99 2.67 6.26 29.93
CA LYS A 99 3.98 6.38 29.28
C LYS A 99 3.88 6.75 27.80
N ILE A 100 2.91 6.18 27.08
CA ILE A 100 2.67 6.51 25.66
C ILE A 100 2.09 7.93 25.53
N GLU A 101 1.09 8.27 26.34
CA GLU A 101 0.50 9.60 26.38
C GLU A 101 1.53 10.67 26.73
N SER A 102 2.46 10.42 27.67
CA SER A 102 3.52 11.39 27.98
C SER A 102 4.58 11.53 26.89
N GLN A 103 4.73 10.55 25.99
CA GLN A 103 5.61 10.62 24.82
C GLN A 103 4.95 11.33 23.62
N ILE A 104 3.62 11.25 23.51
CA ILE A 104 2.85 11.83 22.39
C ILE A 104 2.27 13.20 22.76
N ALA A 105 1.97 13.46 24.04
CA ALA A 105 1.48 14.74 24.48
C ALA A 105 2.52 15.81 24.11
N PRO A 106 2.13 16.84 23.34
CA PRO A 106 3.02 17.97 23.12
C PRO A 106 3.40 18.48 24.49
N SER A 107 4.71 18.52 24.78
CA SER A 107 5.26 19.14 25.98
C SER A 107 4.44 20.40 26.23
N ARG A 108 3.64 20.39 27.31
CA ARG A 108 3.00 21.61 27.79
C ARG A 108 4.19 22.49 28.14
N SER A 109 4.59 23.34 27.20
CA SER A 109 5.58 24.35 27.45
C SER A 109 4.99 25.18 28.57
N HIS A 110 5.44 24.93 29.80
CA HIS A 110 5.19 25.83 30.91
C HIS A 110 5.62 27.19 30.39
N GLY A 111 4.63 28.07 30.19
CA GLY A 111 4.81 29.30 29.45
C GLY A 111 6.04 30.02 29.98
N ILE A 112 7.08 30.09 29.15
CA ILE A 112 8.33 30.74 29.49
C ILE A 112 8.10 32.24 29.33
N LYS A 113 7.24 32.80 30.19
CA LYS A 113 7.08 34.24 30.40
C LYS A 113 8.34 34.74 31.11
N GLY A 114 9.47 34.78 30.42
CA GLY A 114 10.72 35.26 31.02
C GLY A 114 12.03 35.03 30.27
N LEU A 115 12.05 34.34 29.11
CA LEU A 115 13.30 34.06 28.37
C LEU A 115 13.23 34.47 26.89
N TRP A 116 12.49 35.55 26.58
CA TRP A 116 12.45 36.09 25.21
C TRP A 116 13.83 36.52 24.64
N PRO A 117 14.85 36.96 25.42
CA PRO A 117 16.13 37.32 24.80
C PRO A 117 17.02 36.11 24.43
N PHE A 118 16.72 34.88 24.85
CA PHE A 118 17.49 33.68 24.45
C PHE A 118 16.84 32.89 23.30
N ALA A 119 15.60 33.22 22.93
CA ALA A 119 14.85 32.52 21.88
C ALA A 119 15.46 32.66 20.47
N LEU A 120 16.16 33.77 20.19
CA LEU A 120 16.82 34.00 18.91
C LEU A 120 18.07 33.13 18.70
N ALA A 121 18.81 32.79 19.76
CA ALA A 121 19.97 31.91 19.66
C ALA A 121 19.55 30.44 19.49
N ALA A 122 18.52 30.01 20.23
CA ALA A 122 18.00 28.65 20.15
C ALA A 122 17.32 28.35 18.81
N SER A 123 16.62 29.30 18.20
CA SER A 123 16.00 29.12 16.87
C SER A 123 17.05 28.94 15.78
N LEU A 124 18.18 29.65 15.86
CA LEU A 124 19.31 29.47 14.96
C LEU A 124 19.95 28.08 15.12
N ILE A 125 20.12 27.59 16.35
CA ILE A 125 20.65 26.24 16.60
C ILE A 125 19.69 25.17 16.08
N ILE A 126 18.38 25.33 16.27
CA ILE A 126 17.37 24.39 15.75
C ILE A 126 17.31 24.44 14.23
N ALA A 127 17.36 25.62 13.61
CA ALA A 127 17.35 25.77 12.16
C ALA A 127 18.64 25.19 11.54
N ILE A 128 19.80 25.49 12.13
CA ILE A 128 21.08 24.90 11.72
C ILE A 128 21.04 23.39 11.93
N GLY A 129 20.52 22.90 13.06
CA GLY A 129 20.34 21.48 13.36
C GLY A 129 19.41 20.79 12.35
N MET A 130 18.30 21.41 11.96
CA MET A 130 17.37 20.91 10.94
C MET A 130 18.00 20.91 9.55
N ILE A 131 18.76 21.94 9.19
CA ILE A 131 19.50 22.00 7.92
C ILE A 131 20.59 20.93 7.90
N LEU A 132 21.34 20.77 8.98
CA LEU A 132 22.35 19.73 9.12
C LEU A 132 21.72 18.34 9.11
N PHE A 133 20.57 18.13 9.75
CA PHE A 133 19.84 16.86 9.79
C PHE A 133 19.25 16.49 8.42
N ALA A 134 18.64 17.46 7.72
CA ALA A 134 18.17 17.27 6.36
C ALA A 134 19.32 16.96 5.41
N LYS A 135 20.48 17.61 5.60
CA LYS A 135 21.70 17.35 4.83
C LYS A 135 22.41 16.05 5.26
N SER A 136 22.18 15.59 6.49
CA SER A 136 22.70 14.34 7.04
C SER A 136 21.73 13.18 6.91
N ARG A 137 20.63 13.32 6.16
CA ARG A 137 20.00 12.16 5.53
C ARG A 137 21.03 11.59 4.58
N THR A 138 21.91 10.77 5.13
CA THR A 138 22.73 9.83 4.37
C THR A 138 21.75 9.12 3.46
N LEU A 139 21.98 9.13 2.14
CA LEU A 139 21.20 8.29 1.24
C LEU A 139 21.14 6.91 1.92
N ASP A 140 19.94 6.45 2.22
CA ASP A 140 19.79 5.13 2.80
C ASP A 140 19.88 4.15 1.63
N LEU A 141 21.13 3.91 1.19
CA LEU A 141 21.42 3.00 0.11
C LEU A 141 20.83 1.62 0.41
N ALA A 142 20.71 1.24 1.68
CA ALA A 142 20.11 -0.03 2.06
C ALA A 142 18.63 -0.07 1.67
N ASN A 143 17.85 0.96 2.00
CA ASN A 143 16.44 1.04 1.57
C ASN A 143 16.31 1.13 0.04
N ALA A 144 17.20 1.86 -0.64
CA ALA A 144 17.15 1.97 -2.11
C ALA A 144 17.50 0.64 -2.81
N VAL A 145 18.37 -0.17 -2.20
CA VAL A 145 18.70 -1.50 -2.69
C VAL A 145 17.59 -2.50 -2.36
N GLU A 146 16.90 -2.35 -1.22
CA GLU A 146 15.86 -3.27 -0.75
C GLU A 146 14.76 -3.51 -1.78
N GLU A 147 14.20 -2.44 -2.35
CA GLU A 147 13.13 -2.54 -3.34
C GLU A 147 13.58 -3.32 -4.59
N CYS A 148 14.77 -3.00 -5.10
CA CYS A 148 15.34 -3.67 -6.27
C CYS A 148 15.74 -5.12 -5.99
N HIS A 149 16.28 -5.38 -4.81
CA HIS A 149 16.69 -6.71 -4.36
C HIS A 149 15.47 -7.61 -4.17
N SER A 150 14.44 -7.11 -3.50
CA SER A 150 13.17 -7.79 -3.31
C SER A 150 12.55 -8.19 -4.66
N ALA A 151 12.48 -7.25 -5.62
CA ALA A 151 11.99 -7.55 -6.96
C ALA A 151 12.83 -8.60 -7.71
N TYR A 152 14.14 -8.66 -7.49
CA TYR A 152 15.01 -9.69 -8.06
C TYR A 152 14.79 -11.07 -7.40
N VAL A 153 14.75 -11.12 -6.06
CA VAL A 153 14.54 -12.37 -5.29
C VAL A 153 13.18 -12.99 -5.62
N HIS A 154 12.14 -12.16 -5.75
CA HIS A 154 10.80 -12.60 -6.14
C HIS A 154 10.65 -12.85 -7.65
N GLN A 155 11.73 -12.76 -8.43
CA GLN A 155 11.75 -12.97 -9.89
C GLN A 155 10.81 -12.05 -10.68
N ILE A 156 10.44 -10.92 -10.08
CA ILE A 156 9.63 -9.88 -10.71
C ILE A 156 10.48 -9.12 -11.72
N THR A 157 11.78 -8.98 -11.45
CA THR A 157 12.76 -8.34 -12.35
C THR A 157 13.85 -9.32 -12.77
N THR A 158 14.11 -9.39 -14.09
CA THR A 158 15.25 -10.11 -14.67
C THR A 158 16.37 -9.15 -15.07
N PRO A 159 17.62 -9.62 -15.19
CA PRO A 159 18.72 -8.80 -15.70
C PRO A 159 18.40 -8.29 -17.11
N GLU A 160 18.51 -6.97 -17.34
CA GLU A 160 18.20 -6.37 -18.65
C GLU A 160 19.22 -6.77 -19.72
N PHE A 161 20.47 -6.97 -19.33
CA PHE A 161 21.52 -7.42 -20.24
C PHE A 161 22.57 -8.27 -19.54
N LYS A 162 23.18 -9.16 -20.33
CA LYS A 162 24.32 -9.99 -19.95
C LYS A 162 25.50 -9.57 -20.81
N GLY A 163 26.51 -8.94 -20.20
CA GLY A 163 27.70 -8.47 -20.91
C GLY A 163 27.76 -6.94 -21.03
N PRO A 164 28.35 -6.40 -22.11
CA PRO A 164 28.57 -4.95 -22.24
C PRO A 164 27.25 -4.18 -22.31
N VAL A 165 27.25 -2.97 -21.74
CA VAL A 165 26.08 -2.10 -21.71
C VAL A 165 25.67 -1.72 -23.15
N PRO A 166 24.38 -1.83 -23.52
CA PRO A 166 23.88 -1.38 -24.82
C PRO A 166 24.23 0.09 -25.11
N LYS A 167 24.56 0.39 -26.38
CA LYS A 167 25.05 1.72 -26.79
C LYS A 167 24.00 2.82 -26.60
N GLU A 168 22.73 2.46 -26.67
CA GLU A 168 21.58 3.34 -26.50
C GLU A 168 21.54 3.90 -25.07
N ILE A 169 21.77 3.05 -24.06
CA ILE A 169 21.84 3.44 -22.65
C ILE A 169 23.05 4.35 -22.41
N VAL A 170 24.19 3.99 -23.00
CA VAL A 170 25.42 4.79 -22.88
C VAL A 170 25.22 6.19 -23.47
N GLN A 171 24.54 6.30 -24.61
CA GLN A 171 24.28 7.57 -25.28
C GLN A 171 23.25 8.42 -24.53
N GLN A 172 22.17 7.80 -24.02
CA GLN A 172 21.11 8.48 -23.29
C GLN A 172 21.58 9.04 -21.94
N PHE A 173 22.49 8.33 -21.26
CA PHE A 173 22.98 8.71 -19.93
C PHE A 173 24.44 9.15 -19.94
N ALA A 174 24.95 9.58 -21.09
CA ALA A 174 26.32 10.03 -21.27
C ALA A 174 26.70 11.10 -20.22
N GLY A 175 27.77 10.85 -19.47
CA GLY A 175 28.28 11.74 -18.43
C GLY A 175 27.59 11.61 -17.05
N ARG A 176 26.39 11.02 -16.97
CA ARG A 176 25.65 10.80 -15.72
C ARG A 176 25.76 9.37 -15.18
N LEU A 177 26.05 8.40 -16.05
CA LEU A 177 26.19 6.99 -15.72
C LEU A 177 27.63 6.52 -15.96
N ASP A 178 28.21 5.83 -14.99
CA ASP A 178 29.51 5.19 -15.15
C ASP A 178 29.34 3.79 -15.76
N VAL A 179 29.70 3.67 -17.03
CA VAL A 179 29.61 2.41 -17.77
C VAL A 179 30.54 1.34 -17.19
N ALA A 180 31.67 1.74 -16.59
CA ALA A 180 32.60 0.81 -15.97
C ALA A 180 32.02 0.15 -14.70
N ALA A 181 31.05 0.80 -14.05
CA ALA A 181 30.38 0.30 -12.86
C ALA A 181 29.64 -1.03 -13.13
N PHE A 182 29.12 -1.23 -14.35
CA PHE A 182 28.45 -2.49 -14.75
C PHE A 182 29.41 -3.67 -14.88
N ALA A 183 30.71 -3.40 -15.03
CA ALA A 183 31.74 -4.44 -15.11
C ALA A 183 32.34 -4.77 -13.73
N TYR A 184 31.95 -4.06 -12.67
CA TYR A 184 32.47 -4.32 -11.33
C TYR A 184 32.14 -5.74 -10.87
N ARG A 185 33.14 -6.40 -10.27
CA ARG A 185 32.97 -7.69 -9.61
C ARG A 185 33.55 -7.63 -8.21
N PRO A 186 32.82 -8.12 -7.19
CA PRO A 186 33.33 -8.19 -5.83
C PRO A 186 34.52 -9.15 -5.78
N SER A 187 35.44 -8.89 -4.86
CA SER A 187 36.64 -9.71 -4.66
C SER A 187 36.37 -11.11 -4.10
N GLU A 188 35.12 -11.42 -3.74
CA GLU A 188 34.71 -12.77 -3.33
C GLU A 188 34.72 -13.73 -4.52
N ALA A 189 35.54 -14.77 -4.43
CA ALA A 189 35.75 -15.75 -5.50
C ALA A 189 34.50 -16.58 -5.86
N ALA A 190 33.44 -16.53 -5.06
CA ALA A 190 32.21 -17.31 -5.24
C ALA A 190 31.09 -16.55 -5.97
N PHE A 191 31.28 -15.27 -6.32
CA PHE A 191 30.24 -14.49 -6.98
C PHE A 191 30.12 -14.84 -8.47
N THR A 192 28.94 -15.31 -8.87
CA THR A 192 28.56 -15.52 -10.27
C THR A 192 27.55 -14.46 -10.68
N SER A 193 27.89 -13.65 -11.68
CA SER A 193 26.99 -12.62 -12.19
C SER A 193 25.88 -13.24 -13.04
N SER A 194 24.63 -12.93 -12.70
CA SER A 194 23.43 -13.25 -13.48
C SER A 194 23.20 -12.24 -14.60
N GLY A 195 23.74 -11.02 -14.45
CA GLY A 195 23.66 -9.91 -15.41
C GLY A 195 23.59 -8.56 -14.68
N ALA A 196 23.23 -7.52 -15.41
CA ALA A 196 23.08 -6.18 -14.84
C ALA A 196 21.86 -5.44 -15.41
N ARG A 197 21.48 -4.36 -14.73
CA ARG A 197 20.34 -3.51 -15.03
C ARG A 197 20.66 -2.06 -14.70
N LEU A 198 20.11 -1.13 -15.47
CA LEU A 198 20.10 0.29 -15.10
C LEU A 198 19.03 0.53 -14.04
N CYS A 199 19.40 1.14 -12.92
CA CYS A 199 18.47 1.53 -11.87
C CYS A 199 18.63 3.03 -11.52
N HIS A 200 17.66 3.60 -10.81
CA HIS A 200 17.73 4.96 -10.29
C HIS A 200 17.65 4.92 -8.77
N VAL A 201 18.61 5.58 -8.11
CA VAL A 201 18.57 5.82 -6.66
C VAL A 201 18.42 7.32 -6.45
N GLU A 202 17.32 7.76 -5.86
CA GLU A 202 17.04 9.19 -5.66
C GLU A 202 17.18 10.03 -6.96
N GLY A 203 16.76 9.45 -8.10
CA GLY A 203 16.85 10.09 -9.42
C GLY A 203 18.24 10.08 -10.08
N VAL A 204 19.25 9.48 -9.44
CA VAL A 204 20.59 9.29 -9.99
C VAL A 204 20.66 7.93 -10.69
N PRO A 205 21.01 7.86 -12.00
CA PRO A 205 21.18 6.60 -12.70
C PRO A 205 22.42 5.85 -12.20
N VAL A 206 22.24 4.58 -11.84
CA VAL A 206 23.27 3.72 -11.23
C VAL A 206 23.28 2.33 -11.86
N ALA A 207 24.42 1.65 -11.76
CA ALA A 207 24.54 0.26 -12.19
C ALA A 207 24.05 -0.68 -11.08
N LEU A 208 23.07 -1.53 -11.39
CA LEU A 208 22.63 -2.63 -10.52
C LEU A 208 23.16 -3.95 -11.09
N VAL A 209 24.11 -4.57 -10.39
CA VAL A 209 24.66 -5.88 -10.74
C VAL A 209 23.94 -6.95 -9.95
N LEU A 210 23.42 -7.96 -10.65
CA LEU A 210 22.66 -9.07 -10.09
C LEU A 210 23.49 -10.35 -10.21
N GLY A 211 23.44 -11.19 -9.19
CA GLY A 211 24.19 -12.44 -9.18
C GLY A 211 23.86 -13.34 -8.00
N HIS A 212 24.73 -14.31 -7.79
CA HIS A 212 24.64 -15.27 -6.70
C HIS A 212 26.02 -15.54 -6.11
N CYS A 213 26.11 -15.62 -4.79
CA CYS A 213 27.25 -16.22 -4.10
C CYS A 213 26.83 -17.62 -3.66
N ALA A 214 27.36 -18.66 -4.29
CA ALA A 214 26.84 -20.03 -4.18
C ALA A 214 25.33 -20.08 -4.48
N ASN A 215 24.47 -20.28 -3.47
CA ASN A 215 23.01 -20.32 -3.60
C ASN A 215 22.29 -19.08 -3.03
N ILE A 216 23.04 -18.04 -2.64
CA ILE A 216 22.48 -16.83 -2.03
C ILE A 216 22.35 -15.76 -3.13
N PRO A 217 21.15 -15.23 -3.43
CA PRO A 217 20.99 -14.14 -4.38
C PRO A 217 21.62 -12.87 -3.81
N VAL A 218 22.41 -12.19 -4.64
CA VAL A 218 23.10 -10.94 -4.26
C VAL A 218 22.84 -9.89 -5.32
N SER A 219 22.50 -8.68 -4.87
CA SER A 219 22.41 -7.50 -5.74
C SER A 219 23.32 -6.40 -5.19
N MET A 220 24.05 -5.73 -6.09
CA MET A 220 24.97 -4.66 -5.73
C MET A 220 24.67 -3.44 -6.57
N ILE A 221 24.54 -2.28 -5.93
CA ILE A 221 24.55 -1.00 -6.62
C ILE A 221 25.97 -0.45 -6.63
N VAL A 222 26.46 -0.13 -7.82
CA VAL A 222 27.83 0.35 -8.03
C VAL A 222 27.77 1.81 -8.47
N PHE A 223 28.41 2.66 -7.68
CA PHE A 223 28.48 4.10 -7.92
C PHE A 223 29.83 4.48 -8.53
N LYS A 224 29.79 5.53 -9.36
CA LYS A 224 31.00 6.20 -9.82
C LYS A 224 31.74 6.80 -8.63
N LYS A 225 33.02 6.48 -8.48
CA LYS A 225 33.90 7.24 -7.58
C LYS A 225 34.24 8.56 -8.26
N ASN A 226 33.74 9.69 -7.74
CA ASN A 226 34.16 11.02 -8.17
C ASN A 226 35.62 11.29 -7.79
#